data_AF-A0A3G9J863-F1
#
_entry.id   AF-A0A3G9J863-F1
#
_cell.length_a   1.000
_cell.length_b   1.000
_cell.length_c   1.000
_cell.angle_alpha   90.00
_cell.angle_beta   90.00
_cell.angle_gamma   90.00
#
_symmetry.space_group_name_H-M   'P 1'
#
loop_
_entity.id
_entity.type
_entity.pdbx_description
1 polymer ?
#
loop_
_entity_poly.entity_id
_entity_poly.type
_entity_poly.pdbx_seq_one_letter_code
_entity_poly.pdbx_strand_id
1 'polypeptide(L)'
;MFHRSFLVNRRLRRLSPFLLSMTLCMSLGLAQPSFAAHREAPIPHKQASIEDDPLFGLTPHYSRALPSAEVLIDVGHGGIDGGAHHESLLEKDINLAVSKKLYLMLRSSGIRTIMNRSGDYALSDDNRWHHSRSRHQRDLSQRSQLTKEIQTQIVISLHVNWVPNKTRRGPLVLHQNEGESAFLAFCIQDMLNRHQHTATLPVIGKPFYILNVVKQPAVIVEMGFLSNNGDRRMLTDPIKQGEIADAIASGVRNYILFR
;
A
#
# COMPACT_ATOMS: atom_id res chain seq x y z
N MET A 1 48.96 23.60 -0.92
CA MET A 1 50.04 23.39 0.06
C MET A 1 49.68 22.11 0.82
N PHE A 2 50.55 21.08 0.72
CA PHE A 2 50.55 19.77 1.41
C PHE A 2 49.32 18.83 1.30
N HIS A 3 49.42 17.52 1.12
CA HIS A 3 50.44 16.58 0.62
C HIS A 3 49.77 15.18 0.58
N ARG A 4 50.03 14.40 -0.50
CA ARG A 4 50.42 12.97 -0.60
C ARG A 4 49.83 11.92 0.37
N SER A 5 49.66 10.62 0.08
CA SER A 5 49.85 9.68 -1.05
C SER A 5 49.56 8.25 -0.50
N PHE A 6 49.66 7.23 -1.37
CA PHE A 6 49.70 5.75 -1.19
C PHE A 6 48.44 5.03 -1.69
N LEU A 7 48.35 4.52 -2.93
CA LEU A 7 49.07 3.38 -3.56
C LEU A 7 49.06 2.12 -2.70
N VAL A 8 48.36 1.05 -3.13
CA VAL A 8 48.97 -0.22 -3.56
C VAL A 8 47.94 -1.11 -4.28
N ASN A 9 48.46 -1.67 -5.35
CA ASN A 9 47.93 -2.54 -6.38
C ASN A 9 48.06 -4.02 -5.94
N ARG A 10 47.16 -4.94 -6.32
CA ARG A 10 47.56 -6.27 -6.84
C ARG A 10 46.41 -7.11 -7.37
N ARG A 11 46.73 -7.73 -8.49
CA ARG A 11 45.96 -8.55 -9.43
C ARG A 11 46.17 -10.05 -9.18
N LEU A 12 45.16 -10.84 -9.60
CA LEU A 12 45.21 -12.17 -10.28
C LEU A 12 45.67 -13.43 -9.49
N ARG A 13 44.87 -14.52 -9.58
CA ARG A 13 45.10 -15.79 -10.35
C ARG A 13 44.21 -16.94 -9.79
N ARG A 14 43.32 -17.53 -10.61
CA ARG A 14 43.37 -18.84 -11.33
C ARG A 14 43.07 -20.08 -10.45
N LEU A 15 41.95 -20.79 -10.68
CA LEU A 15 41.72 -22.01 -11.53
C LEU A 15 42.04 -23.36 -10.83
N SER A 16 40.98 -24.05 -10.37
CA SER A 16 40.50 -25.44 -10.68
C SER A 16 41.48 -26.67 -10.63
N PRO A 17 40.98 -27.92 -10.85
CA PRO A 17 40.76 -28.99 -9.85
C PRO A 17 41.60 -30.28 -10.14
N PHE A 18 41.45 -31.39 -9.39
CA PHE A 18 41.67 -32.83 -9.77
C PHE A 18 41.71 -33.67 -8.45
N LEU A 19 40.83 -34.64 -8.14
CA LEU A 19 40.59 -36.03 -8.62
C LEU A 19 41.58 -37.13 -8.14
N LEU A 20 40.99 -38.15 -7.48
CA LEU A 20 41.21 -39.62 -7.62
C LEU A 20 42.05 -40.44 -6.60
N SER A 21 41.50 -41.62 -6.27
CA SER A 21 42.11 -42.95 -5.96
C SER A 21 41.84 -43.51 -4.54
N MET A 22 41.01 -44.56 -4.35
CA MET A 22 41.31 -46.03 -4.33
C MET A 22 42.51 -46.40 -3.43
N THR A 23 42.46 -47.35 -2.47
CA THR A 23 42.30 -48.84 -2.56
C THR A 23 42.31 -49.42 -1.10
N LEU A 24 41.43 -50.36 -0.67
CA LEU A 24 41.56 -51.85 -0.56
C LEU A 24 42.02 -52.45 0.82
N CYS A 25 41.50 -53.67 1.10
CA CYS A 25 41.85 -54.70 2.11
C CYS A 25 41.10 -54.63 3.47
N MET A 26 40.60 -55.71 4.08
CA MET A 26 40.86 -57.15 3.95
C MET A 26 39.69 -57.97 4.55
N SER A 27 39.54 -59.22 4.11
CA SER A 27 38.50 -60.21 4.44
C SER A 27 38.84 -61.10 5.66
N LEU A 28 37.82 -61.76 6.25
CA LEU A 28 37.78 -63.08 6.95
C LEU A 28 36.65 -63.04 8.03
N GLY A 29 35.73 -63.99 8.19
CA GLY A 29 35.45 -65.27 7.53
C GLY A 29 34.19 -65.95 8.11
N LEU A 30 33.73 -66.99 7.39
CA LEU A 30 32.99 -68.20 7.81
C LEU A 30 31.57 -68.11 8.40
N ALA A 31 30.60 -68.60 7.61
CA ALA A 31 29.83 -69.84 7.81
C ALA A 31 28.37 -69.68 7.34
N GLN A 32 27.99 -70.41 6.29
CA GLN A 32 26.59 -70.57 5.88
C GLN A 32 25.91 -71.65 6.72
N PRO A 33 24.59 -71.52 6.93
CA PRO A 33 23.73 -72.60 6.48
C PRO A 33 22.56 -72.09 5.62
N SER A 34 22.23 -72.93 4.65
CA SER A 34 21.13 -72.86 3.71
C SER A 34 19.75 -72.85 4.38
N PHE A 35 18.87 -71.94 3.94
CA PHE A 35 17.42 -72.11 4.06
C PHE A 35 16.71 -71.67 2.76
N ALA A 36 15.67 -72.42 2.43
CA ALA A 36 14.99 -72.48 1.15
C ALA A 36 14.44 -71.13 0.64
N ALA A 37 14.51 -70.95 -0.68
CA ALA A 37 13.87 -69.84 -1.38
C ALA A 37 12.34 -69.99 -1.35
N HIS A 38 11.67 -69.24 -0.49
CA HIS A 38 10.25 -68.91 -0.67
C HIS A 38 10.15 -67.69 -1.60
N ARG A 39 9.58 -67.88 -2.78
CA ARG A 39 9.11 -66.77 -3.62
C ARG A 39 7.90 -66.14 -2.94
N GLU A 40 8.05 -64.95 -2.40
CA GLU A 40 6.91 -64.09 -2.07
C GLU A 40 6.28 -63.56 -3.36
N ALA A 41 4.95 -63.67 -3.45
CA ALA A 41 4.17 -63.09 -4.53
C ALA A 41 4.13 -61.55 -4.40
N PRO A 42 3.96 -60.79 -5.50
CA PRO A 42 3.91 -59.34 -5.44
C PRO A 42 2.69 -58.87 -4.64
N ILE A 43 2.92 -58.02 -3.65
CA ILE A 43 1.87 -57.33 -2.91
C ILE A 43 1.17 -56.36 -3.89
N PRO A 44 -0.16 -56.39 -4.03
CA PRO A 44 -0.86 -55.45 -4.89
C PRO A 44 -0.80 -54.05 -4.28
N HIS A 45 -0.01 -53.16 -4.87
CA HIS A 45 -0.08 -51.73 -4.59
C HIS A 45 -1.40 -51.19 -5.17
N LYS A 46 -2.43 -51.10 -4.33
CA LYS A 46 -3.59 -50.26 -4.63
C LYS A 46 -3.13 -48.81 -4.49
N GLN A 47 -2.94 -48.11 -5.61
CA GLN A 47 -2.78 -46.65 -5.60
C GLN A 47 -4.04 -46.05 -5.00
N ALA A 48 -3.95 -45.59 -3.76
CA ALA A 48 -4.96 -44.72 -3.18
C ALA A 48 -4.90 -43.39 -3.95
N SER A 49 -6.01 -43.04 -4.60
CA SER A 49 -6.24 -41.72 -5.16
C SER A 49 -6.11 -40.66 -4.06
N ILE A 50 -5.47 -39.54 -4.37
CA ILE A 50 -5.23 -38.40 -3.48
C ILE A 50 -6.53 -37.80 -2.92
N GLU A 51 -7.69 -38.19 -3.46
CA GLU A 51 -9.02 -37.67 -3.11
C GLU A 51 -9.59 -38.22 -1.79
N ASP A 52 -8.99 -39.25 -1.20
CA ASP A 52 -9.52 -39.90 0.02
C ASP A 52 -8.87 -39.39 1.33
N ASP A 53 -8.01 -38.36 1.29
CA ASP A 53 -7.40 -37.78 2.49
C ASP A 53 -8.33 -36.75 3.17
N PRO A 54 -8.86 -37.01 4.37
CA PRO A 54 -9.73 -36.08 5.11
C PRO A 54 -9.03 -34.76 5.50
N LEU A 55 -7.71 -34.64 5.33
CA LEU A 55 -6.93 -33.41 5.55
C LEU A 55 -6.80 -32.54 4.29
N PHE A 56 -7.23 -33.00 3.11
CA PHE A 56 -7.11 -32.24 1.85
C PHE A 56 -7.90 -30.91 1.84
N GLY A 57 -8.88 -30.77 2.74
CA GLY A 57 -9.66 -29.54 2.95
C GLY A 57 -9.12 -28.58 4.02
N LEU A 58 -8.02 -28.91 4.71
CA LEU A 58 -7.48 -28.14 5.83
C LEU A 58 -6.16 -27.42 5.51
N THR A 59 -5.83 -27.24 4.23
CA THR A 59 -4.72 -26.38 3.86
C THR A 59 -5.04 -24.94 4.30
N PRO A 60 -4.27 -24.33 5.23
CA PRO A 60 -4.51 -22.96 5.60
C PRO A 60 -4.36 -22.11 4.35
N HIS A 61 -5.43 -21.40 3.97
CA HIS A 61 -5.40 -20.45 2.86
C HIS A 61 -4.45 -19.30 3.24
N TYR A 62 -3.16 -19.44 2.94
CA TYR A 62 -2.11 -18.45 3.20
C TYR A 62 -2.37 -17.11 2.49
N SER A 63 -3.28 -17.06 1.51
CA SER A 63 -3.78 -15.81 0.92
C SER A 63 -4.49 -14.90 1.93
N ARG A 64 -5.07 -15.44 3.01
CA ARG A 64 -5.56 -14.63 4.15
C ARG A 64 -4.47 -14.25 5.16
N ALA A 65 -3.27 -14.83 5.04
CA ALA A 65 -2.16 -14.59 5.96
C ALA A 65 -1.27 -13.42 5.54
N LEU A 66 -1.34 -12.98 4.28
CA LEU A 66 -0.67 -11.77 3.82
C LEU A 66 -1.52 -10.53 4.18
N PRO A 67 -0.90 -9.42 4.63
CA PRO A 67 -1.63 -8.20 4.93
C PRO A 67 -2.32 -7.69 3.66
N SER A 68 -3.64 -7.63 3.69
CA SER A 68 -4.45 -6.99 2.66
C SER A 68 -5.29 -5.88 3.27
N ALA A 69 -5.44 -4.80 2.53
CA ALA A 69 -6.33 -3.71 2.85
C ALA A 69 -7.34 -3.54 1.71
N GLU A 70 -8.56 -3.22 2.06
CA GLU A 70 -9.54 -2.78 1.10
C GLU A 70 -9.28 -1.32 0.71
N VAL A 71 -8.94 -0.48 1.70
CA VAL A 71 -8.71 0.95 1.49
C VAL A 71 -7.32 1.35 2.00
N LEU A 72 -6.52 1.99 1.14
CA LEU A 72 -5.38 2.79 1.57
C LEU A 72 -5.78 4.26 1.60
N ILE A 73 -5.64 4.90 2.76
CA ILE A 73 -5.76 6.35 2.90
C ILE A 73 -4.36 6.95 2.75
N ASP A 74 -4.14 7.69 1.68
CA ASP A 74 -2.97 8.55 1.49
C ASP A 74 -3.25 9.89 2.17
N VAL A 75 -2.68 10.10 3.37
CA VAL A 75 -2.76 11.36 4.08
C VAL A 75 -1.78 12.34 3.42
N GLY A 76 -2.30 13.31 2.65
CA GLY A 76 -1.49 14.25 1.90
C GLY A 76 -0.54 15.08 2.78
N HIS A 77 0.66 15.36 2.25
CA HIS A 77 1.72 16.16 2.89
C HIS A 77 2.23 15.53 4.21
N GLY A 78 3.00 16.26 5.02
CA GLY A 78 3.51 15.79 6.31
C GLY A 78 4.95 16.22 6.59
N GLY A 79 5.29 16.36 7.88
CA GLY A 79 6.60 16.79 8.33
C GLY A 79 6.92 18.20 7.82
N ILE A 80 8.02 18.33 7.07
CA ILE A 80 8.44 19.61 6.49
C ILE A 80 7.54 20.10 5.36
N ASP A 81 6.76 19.20 4.74
CA ASP A 81 5.79 19.56 3.71
C ASP A 81 4.47 19.94 4.37
N GLY A 82 4.20 21.24 4.48
CA GLY A 82 2.98 21.78 5.07
C GLY A 82 1.75 21.71 4.16
N GLY A 83 1.94 21.52 2.85
CA GLY A 83 0.91 21.76 1.84
C GLY A 83 0.47 23.22 1.75
N ALA A 84 -0.77 23.44 1.31
CA ALA A 84 -1.41 24.75 1.36
C ALA A 84 -1.48 25.30 2.81
N HIS A 85 -1.44 26.61 2.95
CA HIS A 85 -1.50 27.25 4.26
C HIS A 85 -2.35 28.52 4.27
N HIS A 86 -2.82 28.87 5.46
CA HIS A 86 -3.45 30.16 5.75
C HIS A 86 -3.09 30.57 7.18
N GLU A 87 -2.28 31.63 7.32
CA GLU A 87 -1.72 32.03 8.61
C GLU A 87 -0.97 30.85 9.25
N SER A 88 -1.36 30.41 10.45
CA SER A 88 -0.77 29.25 11.12
C SER A 88 -1.40 27.90 10.73
N LEU A 89 -2.46 27.91 9.91
CA LEU A 89 -3.16 26.69 9.51
C LEU A 89 -2.43 26.04 8.34
N LEU A 90 -2.17 24.73 8.47
CA LEU A 90 -1.50 23.93 7.46
C LEU A 90 -2.41 22.81 6.96
N GLU A 91 -2.40 22.57 5.66
CA GLU A 91 -3.14 21.49 5.01
C GLU A 91 -2.79 20.12 5.62
N LYS A 92 -1.50 19.85 5.87
CA LYS A 92 -1.04 18.56 6.41
C LYS A 92 -1.73 18.15 7.72
N ASP A 93 -2.11 19.13 8.55
CA ASP A 93 -2.71 18.91 9.86
C ASP A 93 -4.20 18.60 9.72
N ILE A 94 -4.88 19.31 8.81
CA ILE A 94 -6.28 19.05 8.43
C ILE A 94 -6.39 17.65 7.80
N ASN A 95 -5.52 17.34 6.84
CA ASN A 95 -5.46 16.03 6.19
C ASN A 95 -5.31 14.92 7.24
N LEU A 96 -4.36 15.05 8.17
CA LEU A 96 -4.13 14.06 9.22
C LEU A 96 -5.35 13.89 10.14
N ALA A 97 -5.97 15.00 10.55
CA ALA A 97 -7.12 14.98 11.45
C ALA A 97 -8.34 14.28 10.81
N VAL A 98 -8.66 14.63 9.56
CA VAL A 98 -9.78 14.01 8.82
C VAL A 98 -9.47 12.55 8.49
N SER A 99 -8.25 12.23 8.04
CA SER A 99 -7.84 10.85 7.73
C SER A 99 -7.95 9.92 8.93
N LYS A 100 -7.59 10.37 10.14
CA LYS A 100 -7.74 9.56 11.36
C LYS A 100 -9.21 9.24 11.65
N LYS A 101 -10.10 10.21 11.47
CA LYS A 101 -11.56 10.02 11.65
C LYS A 101 -12.09 9.04 10.59
N LEU A 102 -11.72 9.23 9.32
CA LEU A 102 -12.10 8.35 8.22
C LEU A 102 -11.61 6.91 8.45
N TYR A 103 -10.35 6.74 8.88
CA TYR A 103 -9.77 5.45 9.23
C TYR A 103 -10.62 4.72 10.28
N LEU A 104 -10.96 5.41 11.38
CA LEU A 104 -11.77 4.81 12.45
C LEU A 104 -13.16 4.43 11.96
N MET A 105 -13.82 5.30 11.19
CA MET A 105 -15.16 5.05 10.64
C MET A 105 -15.18 3.82 9.72
N LEU A 106 -14.26 3.74 8.75
CA LEU A 106 -14.16 2.60 7.85
C LEU A 106 -13.85 1.30 8.61
N ARG A 107 -12.90 1.34 9.55
CA ARG A 107 -12.54 0.16 10.38
C ARG A 107 -13.70 -0.30 11.24
N SER A 108 -14.46 0.63 11.83
CA SER A 108 -15.64 0.33 12.64
C SER A 108 -16.76 -0.31 11.83
N SER A 109 -16.84 -0.05 10.53
CA SER A 109 -17.77 -0.70 9.60
C SER A 109 -17.23 -1.99 8.97
N GLY A 110 -16.13 -2.55 9.50
CA GLY A 110 -15.55 -3.81 9.02
C GLY A 110 -14.67 -3.70 7.77
N ILE A 111 -14.44 -2.48 7.24
CA ILE A 111 -13.60 -2.26 6.07
C ILE A 111 -12.13 -2.27 6.51
N ARG A 112 -11.31 -3.11 5.86
CA ARG A 112 -9.88 -3.21 6.18
C ARG A 112 -9.15 -1.99 5.63
N THR A 113 -8.88 -1.01 6.48
CA THR A 113 -8.22 0.24 6.08
C THR A 113 -6.82 0.37 6.67
N ILE A 114 -5.90 0.97 5.92
CA ILE A 114 -4.57 1.39 6.37
C ILE A 114 -4.33 2.86 5.99
N MET A 115 -3.35 3.51 6.63
CA MET A 115 -2.91 4.87 6.31
C MET A 115 -1.41 4.88 5.98
N ASN A 116 -0.97 5.77 5.09
CA ASN A 116 0.45 5.99 4.82
C ASN A 116 1.21 6.61 6.00
N ARG A 117 0.55 7.45 6.80
CA ARG A 117 1.08 8.04 8.03
C ARG A 117 0.00 8.22 9.09
N SER A 118 0.41 8.13 10.36
CA SER A 118 -0.44 8.34 11.54
C SER A 118 -0.02 9.54 12.41
N GLY A 119 1.07 10.21 12.03
CA GLY A 119 1.62 11.38 12.71
C GLY A 119 2.09 12.45 11.72
N ASP A 120 2.69 13.52 12.27
CA ASP A 120 3.29 14.59 11.49
C ASP A 120 4.76 14.29 11.20
N TYR A 121 4.99 13.48 10.18
CA TYR A 121 6.31 13.18 9.63
C TYR A 121 6.21 13.13 8.11
N ALA A 122 7.32 13.44 7.42
CA ALA A 122 7.37 13.30 5.98
C ALA A 122 7.63 11.83 5.64
N LEU A 123 6.93 11.27 4.65
CA LEU A 123 7.19 9.90 4.20
C LEU A 123 8.64 9.78 3.68
N SER A 124 9.17 10.86 3.10
CA SER A 124 10.57 10.89 2.67
C SER A 124 11.62 10.59 3.75
N ASP A 125 11.27 10.75 5.03
CA ASP A 125 12.19 10.49 6.16
C ASP A 125 12.38 8.99 6.41
N ASP A 126 11.38 8.17 6.08
CA ASP A 126 11.46 6.71 6.15
C ASP A 126 12.06 6.09 4.89
N ASN A 127 12.30 6.88 3.83
CA ASN A 127 12.75 6.38 2.53
C ASN A 127 14.26 6.11 2.53
N ARG A 128 14.63 4.87 2.85
CA ARG A 128 16.03 4.39 2.88
C ARG A 128 16.49 3.73 1.58
N TRP A 129 15.58 3.49 0.63
CA TRP A 129 15.81 2.65 -0.55
C TRP A 129 15.84 3.43 -1.88
N HIS A 130 15.09 4.52 -2.00
CA HIS A 130 15.11 5.35 -3.21
C HIS A 130 16.13 6.48 -3.06
N HIS A 131 17.33 6.28 -3.62
CA HIS A 131 18.42 7.24 -3.63
C HIS A 131 18.17 8.41 -4.60
N SER A 132 17.10 9.19 -4.41
CA SER A 132 16.94 10.49 -5.05
C SER A 132 17.39 11.61 -4.12
N ARG A 133 18.06 12.62 -4.68
CA ARG A 133 18.37 13.89 -3.97
C ARG A 133 17.13 14.76 -3.78
N SER A 134 16.08 14.55 -4.58
CA SER A 134 14.82 15.28 -4.44
C SER A 134 13.95 14.64 -3.36
N ARG A 135 13.75 15.36 -2.25
CA ARG A 135 12.83 14.95 -1.18
C ARG A 135 11.42 14.68 -1.70
N HIS A 136 10.94 15.54 -2.59
CA HIS A 136 9.62 15.41 -3.21
C HIS A 136 9.48 14.07 -3.97
N GLN A 137 10.49 13.68 -4.75
CA GLN A 137 10.48 12.37 -5.43
C GLN A 137 10.51 11.20 -4.45
N ARG A 138 11.25 11.32 -3.33
CA ARG A 138 11.26 10.31 -2.27
C ARG A 138 9.90 10.16 -1.59
N ASP A 139 9.25 11.26 -1.25
CA ASP A 139 7.88 11.28 -0.66
C ASP A 139 6.89 10.60 -1.62
N LEU A 140 6.88 11.03 -2.87
CA LEU A 140 6.04 10.45 -3.92
C LEU A 140 6.27 8.95 -4.10
N SER A 141 7.54 8.52 -4.16
CA SER A 141 7.87 7.10 -4.31
C SER A 141 7.34 6.24 -3.16
N GLN A 142 7.37 6.76 -1.92
CA GLN A 142 6.84 6.06 -0.75
C GLN A 142 5.32 5.88 -0.82
N ARG A 143 4.59 6.92 -1.25
CA ARG A 143 3.13 6.82 -1.38
C ARG A 143 2.71 5.67 -2.31
N SER A 144 3.50 5.41 -3.36
CA SER A 144 3.27 4.28 -4.29
C SER A 144 3.79 2.93 -3.81
N GLN A 145 4.57 2.87 -2.74
CA GLN A 145 5.21 1.64 -2.30
C GLN A 145 4.33 0.82 -1.38
N LEU A 146 3.55 1.48 -0.53
CA LEU A 146 2.57 0.78 0.30
C LEU A 146 1.61 -0.06 -0.54
N THR A 147 1.23 0.41 -1.73
CA THR A 147 0.37 -0.35 -2.66
C THR A 147 1.08 -1.49 -3.38
N LYS A 148 2.42 -1.56 -3.31
CA LYS A 148 3.25 -2.67 -3.84
C LYS A 148 3.53 -3.72 -2.77
N GLU A 149 3.64 -3.30 -1.50
CA GLU A 149 3.94 -4.18 -0.37
C GLU A 149 2.68 -4.76 0.27
N ILE A 150 1.59 -3.98 0.30
CA ILE A 150 0.30 -4.37 0.86
C ILE A 150 -0.69 -4.42 -0.29
N GLN A 151 -1.39 -5.55 -0.43
CA GLN A 151 -2.44 -5.68 -1.43
C GLN A 151 -3.63 -4.79 -1.03
N THR A 152 -3.73 -3.62 -1.67
CA THR A 152 -4.82 -2.66 -1.50
C THR A 152 -5.83 -2.77 -2.63
N GLN A 153 -7.14 -2.57 -2.37
CA GLN A 153 -8.15 -2.55 -3.44
C GLN A 153 -8.40 -1.16 -4.01
N ILE A 154 -8.52 -0.13 -3.17
CA ILE A 154 -8.65 1.27 -3.59
C ILE A 154 -7.71 2.19 -2.82
N VAL A 155 -7.39 3.35 -3.41
CA VAL A 155 -6.55 4.40 -2.80
C VAL A 155 -7.33 5.71 -2.73
N ILE A 156 -7.36 6.32 -1.55
CA ILE A 156 -8.02 7.60 -1.31
C ILE A 156 -6.99 8.57 -0.74
N SER A 157 -6.62 9.58 -1.52
CA SER A 157 -5.70 10.63 -1.09
C SER A 157 -6.48 11.83 -0.59
N LEU A 158 -6.29 12.25 0.67
CA LEU A 158 -6.98 13.41 1.25
C LEU A 158 -6.10 14.65 1.19
N HIS A 159 -6.68 15.73 0.65
CA HIS A 159 -6.03 17.02 0.43
C HIS A 159 -6.98 18.19 0.73
N VAL A 160 -6.41 19.38 0.86
CA VAL A 160 -7.14 20.65 0.97
C VAL A 160 -6.69 21.57 -0.13
N ASN A 161 -7.66 22.11 -0.88
CA ASN A 161 -7.37 22.95 -2.01
C ASN A 161 -7.01 24.38 -1.58
N TRP A 162 -6.34 25.11 -2.47
CA TRP A 162 -6.11 26.53 -2.31
C TRP A 162 -6.01 27.22 -3.66
N VAL A 163 -6.69 28.36 -3.79
CA VAL A 163 -6.56 29.26 -4.94
C VAL A 163 -6.65 30.71 -4.48
N PRO A 164 -6.07 31.68 -5.22
CA PRO A 164 -6.11 33.10 -4.85
C PRO A 164 -7.54 33.66 -4.75
N ASN A 165 -8.45 33.16 -5.58
CA ASN A 165 -9.86 33.56 -5.55
C ASN A 165 -10.59 32.96 -4.33
N LYS A 166 -10.78 33.78 -3.29
CA LYS A 166 -11.42 33.40 -2.03
C LYS A 166 -12.91 33.03 -2.16
N THR A 167 -13.57 33.26 -3.30
CA THR A 167 -14.98 32.87 -3.50
C THR A 167 -15.14 31.41 -3.93
N ARG A 168 -14.07 30.79 -4.45
CA ARG A 168 -14.05 29.35 -4.77
C ARG A 168 -14.20 28.55 -3.48
N ARG A 169 -15.13 27.61 -3.47
CA ARG A 169 -15.46 26.78 -2.31
C ARG A 169 -15.96 25.40 -2.72
N GLY A 170 -16.05 24.51 -1.74
CA GLY A 170 -16.63 23.18 -1.88
C GLY A 170 -15.63 22.11 -2.28
N PRO A 171 -16.09 20.84 -2.30
CA PRO A 171 -15.25 19.69 -2.50
C PRO A 171 -15.04 19.42 -3.99
N LEU A 172 -13.91 18.81 -4.33
CA LEU A 172 -13.61 18.30 -5.67
C LEU A 172 -12.89 16.96 -5.56
N VAL A 173 -13.44 15.93 -6.18
CA VAL A 173 -12.81 14.62 -6.26
C VAL A 173 -12.18 14.45 -7.63
N LEU A 174 -10.87 14.25 -7.64
CA LEU A 174 -10.08 13.97 -8.83
C LEU A 174 -9.86 12.47 -8.96
N HIS A 175 -9.88 11.95 -10.17
CA HIS A 175 -9.78 10.50 -10.40
C HIS A 175 -8.91 10.12 -11.58
N GLN A 176 -8.47 8.87 -11.61
CA GLN A 176 -7.79 8.29 -12.79
C GLN A 176 -8.74 8.24 -13.99
N ASN A 177 -8.20 8.30 -15.21
CA ASN A 177 -9.00 8.19 -16.43
C ASN A 177 -9.42 6.73 -16.71
N GLU A 178 -10.21 6.14 -15.81
CA GLU A 178 -10.74 4.78 -15.88
C GLU A 178 -12.06 4.67 -15.08
N GLY A 179 -12.87 3.66 -15.37
CA GLY A 179 -14.26 3.54 -14.91
C GLY A 179 -14.45 3.36 -13.40
N GLU A 180 -13.64 2.55 -12.74
CA GLU A 180 -13.74 2.25 -11.31
C GLU A 180 -13.40 3.49 -10.47
N SER A 181 -12.34 4.22 -10.82
CA SER A 181 -11.96 5.49 -10.19
C SER A 181 -13.00 6.56 -10.43
N ALA A 182 -13.59 6.62 -11.63
CA ALA A 182 -14.68 7.54 -11.93
C ALA A 182 -15.92 7.24 -11.07
N PHE A 183 -16.26 5.95 -10.90
CA PHE A 183 -17.39 5.54 -10.06
C PHE A 183 -17.12 5.81 -8.57
N LEU A 184 -15.95 5.45 -8.05
CA LEU A 184 -15.51 5.77 -6.69
C LEU A 184 -15.57 7.29 -6.44
N ALA A 185 -15.06 8.09 -7.38
CA ALA A 185 -15.08 9.54 -7.27
C ALA A 185 -16.49 10.11 -7.27
N PHE A 186 -17.39 9.58 -8.10
CA PHE A 186 -18.79 9.97 -8.12
C PHE A 186 -19.47 9.70 -6.78
N CYS A 187 -19.31 8.50 -6.21
CA CYS A 187 -19.90 8.15 -4.93
C CYS A 187 -19.41 9.07 -3.79
N ILE A 188 -18.11 9.39 -3.74
CA ILE A 188 -17.54 10.30 -2.73
C ILE A 188 -17.98 11.75 -2.96
N GLN A 189 -17.93 12.23 -4.20
CA GLN A 189 -18.31 13.60 -4.56
C GLN A 189 -19.79 13.86 -4.26
N ASP A 190 -20.70 12.92 -4.53
CA ASP A 190 -22.13 13.07 -4.24
C ASP A 190 -22.38 13.23 -2.73
N MET A 191 -21.76 12.40 -1.89
CA MET A 191 -21.91 12.51 -0.43
C MET A 191 -21.33 13.83 0.11
N LEU A 192 -20.16 14.24 -0.38
CA LEU A 192 -19.57 15.53 0.00
C LEU A 192 -20.40 16.72 -0.48
N ASN A 193 -20.99 16.65 -1.68
CA ASN A 193 -21.88 17.67 -2.21
C ASN A 193 -23.12 17.87 -1.32
N ARG A 194 -23.74 16.77 -0.88
CA ARG A 194 -24.89 16.82 0.04
C ARG A 194 -24.53 17.44 1.38
N HIS A 195 -23.35 17.08 1.91
CA HIS A 195 -22.84 17.62 3.17
C HIS A 195 -22.50 19.12 3.09
N GLN A 196 -21.83 19.55 2.02
CA GLN A 196 -21.31 20.91 1.87
C GLN A 196 -22.25 21.86 1.10
N HIS A 197 -23.41 21.36 0.69
CA HIS A 197 -24.41 22.05 -0.12
C HIS A 197 -23.84 22.58 -1.46
N THR A 198 -23.18 21.70 -2.20
CA THR A 198 -22.60 21.96 -3.52
C THR A 198 -23.12 20.96 -4.57
N ALA A 199 -22.74 21.14 -5.84
CA ALA A 199 -23.19 20.29 -6.94
C ALA A 199 -22.08 20.05 -7.99
N THR A 200 -20.83 19.99 -7.53
CA THR A 200 -19.66 19.77 -8.40
C THR A 200 -19.60 18.32 -8.87
N LEU A 201 -19.25 18.08 -10.14
CA LEU A 201 -18.95 16.74 -10.64
C LEU A 201 -17.48 16.38 -10.42
N PRO A 202 -17.13 15.09 -10.21
CA PRO A 202 -15.75 14.67 -10.16
C PRO A 202 -15.06 14.94 -11.52
N VAL A 203 -13.74 15.11 -11.50
CA VAL A 203 -12.96 15.49 -12.68
C VAL A 203 -11.76 14.56 -12.84
N ILE A 204 -11.40 14.24 -14.08
CA ILE A 204 -10.15 13.50 -14.35
C ILE A 204 -8.97 14.33 -13.83
N GLY A 205 -8.16 13.72 -12.98
CA GLY A 205 -6.93 14.32 -12.49
C GLY A 205 -5.95 14.54 -13.63
N LYS A 206 -5.49 15.78 -13.81
CA LYS A 206 -4.23 16.08 -14.53
C LYS A 206 -3.06 15.46 -13.72
N PRO A 207 -1.83 15.28 -14.25
CA PRO A 207 -0.91 14.20 -13.85
C PRO A 207 -0.33 14.35 -12.43
N PHE A 208 -1.18 14.20 -11.42
CA PHE A 208 -0.82 14.03 -10.03
C PHE A 208 -0.15 12.67 -9.90
N TYR A 209 1.02 12.66 -9.27
CA TYR A 209 1.87 11.48 -9.22
C TYR A 209 1.12 10.24 -8.70
N ILE A 210 0.33 10.37 -7.63
CA ILE A 210 -0.35 9.21 -7.03
C ILE A 210 -1.33 8.56 -8.01
N LEU A 211 -2.13 9.36 -8.75
CA LEU A 211 -3.09 8.87 -9.74
C LEU A 211 -2.40 8.20 -10.94
N ASN A 212 -1.15 8.55 -11.24
CA ASN A 212 -0.41 7.97 -12.36
C ASN A 212 0.38 6.71 -12.02
N VAL A 213 0.72 6.50 -10.75
CA VAL A 213 1.67 5.45 -10.35
C VAL A 213 0.98 4.24 -9.72
N VAL A 214 -0.15 4.43 -9.04
CA VAL A 214 -0.92 3.31 -8.48
C VAL A 214 -1.76 2.64 -9.56
N LYS A 215 -1.90 1.31 -9.47
CA LYS A 215 -2.68 0.51 -10.43
C LYS A 215 -4.12 0.26 -9.97
N GLN A 216 -4.35 0.42 -8.68
CA GLN A 216 -5.65 0.33 -8.04
C GLN A 216 -6.50 1.56 -8.41
N PRO A 217 -7.84 1.43 -8.42
CA PRO A 217 -8.72 2.59 -8.48
C PRO A 217 -8.34 3.61 -7.42
N ALA A 218 -8.11 4.86 -7.84
CA ALA A 218 -7.55 5.89 -7.00
C ALA A 218 -8.20 7.25 -7.22
N VAL A 219 -8.39 7.96 -6.11
CA VAL A 219 -8.94 9.32 -6.08
C VAL A 219 -8.12 10.25 -5.20
N ILE A 220 -8.11 11.54 -5.55
CA ILE A 220 -7.69 12.64 -4.68
C ILE A 220 -8.96 13.40 -4.28
N VAL A 221 -9.21 13.52 -2.99
CA VAL A 221 -10.34 14.25 -2.43
C VAL A 221 -9.82 15.60 -1.93
N GLU A 222 -10.09 16.64 -2.71
CA GLU A 222 -9.94 18.02 -2.27
C GLU A 222 -11.15 18.39 -1.42
N MET A 223 -11.00 18.40 -0.10
CA MET A 223 -12.14 18.46 0.84
C MET A 223 -12.81 19.84 0.90
N GLY A 224 -12.17 20.87 0.37
CA GLY A 224 -12.60 22.27 0.40
C GLY A 224 -11.43 23.20 0.11
N PHE A 225 -11.65 24.52 0.10
CA PHE A 225 -10.62 25.52 -0.17
C PHE A 225 -10.18 26.26 1.10
N LEU A 226 -8.91 26.14 1.48
CA LEU A 226 -8.36 26.86 2.65
C LEU A 226 -8.41 28.40 2.47
N SER A 227 -8.39 28.88 1.22
CA SER A 227 -8.53 30.29 0.89
C SER A 227 -9.96 30.84 1.13
N ASN A 228 -10.98 29.98 1.17
CA ASN A 228 -12.36 30.36 1.46
C ASN A 228 -12.65 30.32 2.96
N ASN A 229 -13.29 31.36 3.48
CA ASN A 229 -13.56 31.46 4.92
C ASN A 229 -14.56 30.40 5.41
N GLY A 230 -15.61 30.11 4.63
CA GLY A 230 -16.60 29.09 4.97
C GLY A 230 -16.00 27.70 5.06
N ASP A 231 -15.30 27.28 4.00
CA ASP A 231 -14.62 25.98 3.96
C ASP A 231 -13.55 25.90 5.04
N ARG A 232 -12.73 26.94 5.24
CA ARG A 232 -11.70 26.93 6.28
C ARG A 232 -12.26 26.72 7.68
N ARG A 233 -13.36 27.39 8.04
CA ARG A 233 -14.02 27.17 9.34
C ARG A 233 -14.49 25.72 9.50
N MET A 234 -15.09 25.16 8.44
CA MET A 234 -15.51 23.76 8.42
C MET A 234 -14.31 22.80 8.52
N LEU A 235 -13.23 23.06 7.78
CA LEU A 235 -12.03 22.22 7.74
C LEU A 235 -11.21 22.26 9.04
N THR A 236 -11.39 23.28 9.87
CA THR A 236 -10.66 23.46 11.14
C THR A 236 -11.51 23.14 12.37
N ASP A 237 -12.81 22.96 12.21
CA ASP A 237 -13.71 22.54 13.28
C ASP A 237 -13.70 21.00 13.46
N PRO A 238 -13.37 20.47 14.65
CA PRO A 238 -13.25 19.02 14.87
C PRO A 238 -14.55 18.22 14.64
N ILE A 239 -15.72 18.84 14.85
CA ILE A 239 -17.03 18.21 14.61
C ILE A 239 -17.25 18.14 13.10
N LYS A 240 -17.04 19.25 12.40
CA LYS A 240 -17.18 19.32 10.93
C LYS A 240 -16.19 18.44 10.19
N GLN A 241 -14.96 18.31 10.66
CA GLN A 241 -14.02 17.30 10.15
C GLN A 241 -14.56 15.86 10.29
N GLY A 242 -15.32 15.57 11.35
CA GLY A 242 -16.01 14.30 11.53
C GLY A 242 -17.10 14.09 10.49
N GLU A 243 -17.92 15.12 10.23
CA GLU A 243 -18.96 15.05 9.22
C GLU A 243 -18.38 14.87 7.79
N ILE A 244 -17.26 15.54 7.47
CA ILE A 244 -16.53 15.33 6.20
C ILE A 244 -16.05 13.88 6.09
N ALA A 245 -15.42 13.36 7.16
CA ALA A 245 -14.95 11.97 7.19
C ALA A 245 -16.10 10.98 7.00
N ASP A 246 -17.26 11.20 7.62
CA ASP A 246 -18.44 10.34 7.46
C ASP A 246 -19.04 10.42 6.06
N ALA A 247 -19.06 11.61 5.43
CA ALA A 247 -19.47 11.75 4.04
C ALA A 247 -18.56 10.96 3.10
N ILE A 248 -17.24 11.03 3.28
CA ILE A 248 -16.27 10.23 2.51
C ILE A 248 -16.49 8.73 2.79
N ALA A 249 -16.62 8.33 4.05
CA ALA A 249 -16.85 6.94 4.43
C ALA A 249 -18.15 6.39 3.81
N SER A 250 -19.22 7.18 3.78
CA SER A 250 -20.48 6.85 3.12
C SER A 250 -20.30 6.65 1.62
N GLY A 251 -19.55 7.54 0.95
CA GLY A 251 -19.24 7.39 -0.47
C GLY A 251 -18.45 6.11 -0.76
N VAL A 252 -17.47 5.79 0.08
CA VAL A 252 -16.70 4.54 -0.03
C VAL A 252 -17.58 3.31 0.18
N ARG A 253 -18.47 3.32 1.18
CA ARG A 253 -19.43 2.23 1.41
C ARG A 253 -20.35 2.02 0.21
N ASN A 254 -20.86 3.11 -0.39
CA ASN A 254 -21.68 3.04 -1.59
C ASN A 254 -20.89 2.41 -2.75
N TYR A 255 -19.65 2.86 -3.00
CA TYR A 255 -18.80 2.25 -4.02
C TYR A 255 -18.60 0.75 -3.80
N ILE A 256 -18.26 0.33 -2.57
CA ILE A 256 -18.04 -1.10 -2.24
C ILE A 256 -19.33 -1.91 -2.41
N LEU A 257 -20.49 -1.36 -2.05
CA LEU A 257 -21.77 -2.05 -2.13
C LEU A 257 -22.24 -2.29 -3.57
N PHE A 258 -21.89 -1.38 -4.49
CA PHE A 258 -22.40 -1.38 -5.87
C PHE A 258 -21.37 -1.83 -6.93
N ARG A 259 -20.15 -2.19 -6.54
CA ARG A 259 -19.14 -2.77 -7.45
C ARG A 259 -19.30 -4.26 -7.66
#